data_AF-A0A7X6VSB9-F1
#
_entry.id   AF-A0A7X6VSB9-F1
#
_cell.length_a   1.000
_cell.length_b   1.000
_cell.length_c   1.000
_cell.angle_alpha   90.00
_cell.angle_beta   90.00
_cell.angle_gamma   90.00
#
_symmetry.space_group_name_H-M   'P 1'
#
loop_
_entity.id
_entity.type
_entity.pdbx_description
1 polymer ?
#
loop_
_entity_poly.entity_id
_entity_poly.type
_entity_poly.pdbx_seq_one_letter_code
_entity_poly.pdbx_strand_id
1 'polypeptide(L)' 'LNINNKTLVVTADGDMNVTKSARNIPGVKPVRADFINVYDLLKYDTLLITEDAVRRVEEVFA' A
#
# COMPACT_ATOMS: atom_id res chain seq x y z
N LEU A 1 3.82 -12.91 9.92
CA LEU A 1 2.83 -11.85 9.67
C LEU A 1 1.46 -12.53 9.50
N ASN A 2 0.58 -12.45 10.50
CA ASN A 2 -0.78 -12.99 10.40
C ASN A 2 -1.65 -12.00 9.61
N ILE A 3 -1.58 -12.08 8.29
CA ILE A 3 -2.40 -11.26 7.39
C ILE A 3 -3.54 -12.14 6.89
N ASN A 4 -4.64 -12.18 7.65
CA ASN A 4 -5.84 -12.95 7.30
C ASN A 4 -6.92 -12.09 6.61
N ASN A 5 -6.72 -10.77 6.55
CA ASN A 5 -7.71 -9.78 6.08
C ASN A 5 -7.16 -8.93 4.92
N LYS A 6 -8.06 -8.17 4.28
CA LYS A 6 -7.74 -7.31 3.14
C LYS A 6 -6.61 -6.35 3.52
N THR A 7 -5.51 -6.39 2.77
CA THR A 7 -4.31 -5.60 3.07
C THR A 7 -4.00 -4.60 1.97
N LEU A 8 -3.80 -3.35 2.35
CA LEU A 8 -3.32 -2.30 1.48
C LEU A 8 -1.79 -2.24 1.60
N VAL A 9 -1.09 -2.51 0.51
CA VAL A 9 0.37 -2.42 0.45
C VAL A 9 0.73 -1.12 -0.25
N VAL A 10 1.46 -0.24 0.42
CA VAL A 10 1.85 1.07 -0.10
C VAL A 10 3.35 1.13 -0.32
N THR A 11 3.78 1.38 -1.56
CA THR A 11 5.19 1.55 -1.94
C THR A 11 5.48 2.96 -2.44
N ALA A 12 6.72 3.42 -2.30
CA ALA A 12 7.13 4.78 -2.71
C ALA A 12 7.09 4.92 -4.23
N ASP A 13 7.95 4.16 -4.91
CA ASP A 13 7.87 3.94 -6.34
C ASP A 13 7.12 2.66 -6.62
N GLY A 14 6.36 2.63 -7.71
CA GLY A 14 5.55 1.48 -8.11
C GLY A 14 6.44 0.32 -8.55
N ASP A 15 7.09 -0.33 -7.58
CA ASP A 15 7.97 -1.45 -7.82
C ASP A 15 7.17 -2.55 -8.53
N MET A 16 7.62 -2.89 -9.73
CA MET A 16 6.96 -3.88 -10.58
C MET A 16 6.95 -5.25 -9.91
N ASN A 17 7.97 -5.59 -9.11
CA ASN A 17 8.04 -6.87 -8.43
C ASN A 17 7.01 -6.94 -7.32
N VAL A 18 6.87 -5.88 -6.52
CA VAL A 18 5.87 -5.80 -5.46
C VAL A 18 4.47 -5.79 -6.07
N THR A 19 4.26 -5.03 -7.15
CA THR A 19 2.97 -4.97 -7.84
C THR A 19 2.58 -6.33 -8.44
N LYS A 20 3.51 -7.02 -9.09
CA LYS A 20 3.27 -8.36 -9.66
C LYS A 20 3.01 -9.40 -8.58
N SER A 21 3.78 -9.37 -7.49
CA SER A 21 3.65 -10.33 -6.39
C SER A 21 2.39 -10.10 -5.57
N ALA A 22 2.06 -8.85 -5.25
CA ALA A 22 0.89 -8.48 -4.46
C ALA A 22 -0.42 -8.78 -5.20
N ARG A 23 -0.46 -8.63 -6.53
CA ARG A 23 -1.63 -9.01 -7.34
C ARG A 23 -1.89 -10.51 -7.39
N ASN A 24 -0.89 -11.33 -7.05
CA ASN A 24 -1.04 -12.78 -6.97
C ASN A 24 -1.73 -13.25 -5.67
N ILE A 25 -1.85 -12.37 -4.66
CA ILE A 25 -2.43 -12.71 -3.36
C ILE A 25 -3.85 -12.14 -3.25
N PRO A 26 -4.88 -12.99 -3.07
CA PRO A 26 -6.26 -12.52 -2.93
C PRO A 26 -6.41 -11.66 -1.66
N GLY A 27 -7.02 -10.49 -1.81
CA GLY A 27 -7.24 -9.54 -0.70
C GLY A 27 -6.12 -8.52 -0.51
N VAL A 28 -5.00 -8.62 -1.25
CA VAL A 28 -3.93 -7.62 -1.21
C VAL A 28 -4.06 -6.64 -2.38
N LYS A 29 -3.98 -5.34 -2.09
CA LYS A 29 -3.94 -4.29 -3.11
C LYS A 29 -2.64 -3.50 -3.01
N PRO A 30 -1.74 -3.58 -4.00
CA PRO A 30 -0.60 -2.68 -4.10
C PRO A 30 -1.06 -1.30 -4.58
N VAL A 31 -0.61 -0.25 -3.90
CA VAL A 31 -0.86 1.16 -4.21
C VAL A 31 0.46 1.92 -4.08
N ARG A 32 0.66 2.96 -4.88
CA ARG A 32 1.79 3.88 -4.71
C ARG A 32 1.43 4.97 -3.72
N ALA A 33 2.42 5.49 -3.00
CA ALA A 33 2.24 6.61 -2.07
C ALA A 33 1.44 7.78 -2.69
N ASP A 34 1.72 8.11 -3.96
CA ASP A 34 1.04 9.19 -4.70
C ASP A 34 -0.46 8.95 -4.94
N PHE A 35 -0.90 7.69 -4.93
CA PHE A 35 -2.27 7.28 -5.24
C PHE A 35 -3.03 6.78 -4.01
N ILE A 36 -2.56 7.13 -2.80
CA ILE A 36 -3.25 6.80 -1.57
C ILE A 36 -4.59 7.56 -1.50
N ASN A 37 -5.67 6.82 -1.21
CA ASN A 37 -7.02 7.38 -1.13
C ASN A 37 -7.66 7.01 0.22
N VAL A 38 -8.45 7.93 0.78
CA VAL A 38 -9.18 7.70 2.04
C VAL A 38 -10.10 6.47 1.95
N TYR A 39 -10.71 6.25 0.79
CA TYR A 39 -11.56 5.07 0.56
C TYR A 39 -10.80 3.75 0.71
N ASP A 40 -9.56 3.69 0.22
CA ASP A 40 -8.73 2.49 0.39
C ASP A 40 -8.30 2.33 1.85
N LEU A 41 -8.02 3.41 2.58
CA LEU A 41 -7.72 3.33 4.01
C LEU A 41 -8.90 2.80 4.85
N LEU A 42 -10.14 3.09 4.47
CA LEU A 42 -11.34 2.59 5.16
C LEU A 42 -11.75 1.17 4.73
N LYS A 43 -11.37 0.75 3.52
CA LYS A 43 -11.79 -0.52 2.94
C LYS A 43 -10.89 -1.70 3.33
N TYR A 44 -9.64 -1.42 3.67
CA TYR A 44 -8.62 -2.41 3.99
C TYR A 44 -8.31 -2.39 5.49
N ASP A 45 -8.33 -3.56 6.12
CA ASP A 45 -8.18 -3.68 7.58
C ASP A 45 -6.72 -3.57 8.03
N THR A 46 -5.79 -3.88 7.12
CA THR A 46 -4.35 -3.86 7.38
C THR A 46 -3.65 -2.92 6.41
N LEU A 47 -2.86 -2.00 6.92
CA LEU A 47 -1.99 -1.12 6.14
C LEU A 47 -0.54 -1.58 6.27
N LEU A 48 0.13 -1.83 5.14
CA LEU A 48 1.53 -2.18 5.07
C LEU A 48 2.24 -1.18 4.17
N ILE A 49 2.99 -0.26 4.78
CA ILE A 49 3.65 0.85 4.08
C ILE A 49 5.17 0.73 4.24
N THR A 50 5.92 1.01 3.16
CA THR A 50 7.39 1.08 3.24
C THR A 50 7.83 2.41 3.86
N GLU A 51 8.98 2.43 4.54
CA GLU A 51 9.51 3.65 5.16
C GLU A 51 9.67 4.80 4.15
N ASP A 52 10.15 4.48 2.94
CA ASP A 52 10.27 5.46 1.85
C ASP A 52 8.90 6.01 1.41
N ALA A 53 7.84 5.19 1.48
CA ALA A 53 6.50 5.61 1.12
C ALA A 53 5.90 6.54 2.18
N VAL A 54 6.22 6.34 3.46
CA VAL A 54 5.81 7.24 4.54
C VAL A 54 6.39 8.63 4.31
N ARG A 55 7.70 8.74 4.03
CA ARG A 55 8.35 10.04 3.76
C ARG A 55 7.73 10.75 2.56
N ARG A 56 7.42 10.01 1.50
CA ARG A 56 6.77 10.54 0.30
C ARG A 56 5.37 11.09 0.59
N VAL A 57 4.60 10.39 1.42
CA VAL A 57 3.28 10.87 1.87
C VAL A 57 3.44 12.14 2.72
N GLU A 58 4.40 12.17 3.65
CA GLU A 58 4.67 13.38 4.45
C GLU A 58 5.06 14.58 3.58
N GLU A 59 5.87 14.41 2.53
CA GLU A 59 6.23 15.48 1.59
C GLU A 59 5.03 16.05 0.82
N VAL A 60 4.03 15.22 0.49
CA VAL A 60 2.87 15.63 -0.32
C VAL A 60 1.79 16.31 0.51
N PHE A 61 1.70 15.97 1.80
CA PHE A 61 0.66 16.48 2.72
C PHE A 61 1.17 17.51 3.76
N ALA A 62 2.47 17.78 3.83
CA ALA A 62 3.06 18.90 4.59
C ALA A 62 2.86 20.24 3.88
#